data_AF-A0A2E7BF99-F1
#
_entry.id   AF-A0A2E7BF99-F1
#
_cell.length_a   1.000
_cell.length_b   1.000
_cell.length_c   1.000
_cell.angle_alpha   90.00
_cell.angle_beta   90.00
_cell.angle_gamma   90.00
#
_symmetry.space_group_name_H-M   'P 1'
#
loop_
_entity.id
_entity.type
_entity.pdbx_description
1 polymer ?
#
loop_
_entity_poly.entity_id
_entity_poly.type
_entity_poly.pdbx_seq_one_letter_code
_entity_poly.pdbx_strand_id
1 'polypeptide(L)'
;MSVNPHARFSFKIDLDQVFDQDALLAHTGRTALQLISNPLWGGDAVDYDGRSVDLSMLAGALVNQRDISNGLYSPDVNRPESDLIAGSLSSLRLFCPQWPQAISTESEILQKRDGFQRIHVTGGTTGITADALLRWQPFTPSFINRAEDQAYALSTFRDDKYLAHLHAEGLIMRHDKQLFAARAIAHAKSGKAIGDIERLLLFSRYSELHNCGMQKVRDHFWPFTSCFVHPDSTALAGLIFALDGAAKGGRFVTEGAPRLLRCMNFCSRGMEKQLEHEKDGWQAIYTSLSNSRNNASGLQAIVTGGQVAV
;
A
#
# COMPACT_ATOMS: atom_id res chain seq x y z
N MET A 1 16.74 -9.65 -18.85
CA MET A 1 16.20 -8.28 -18.80
C MET A 1 17.29 -7.37 -18.29
N SER A 2 17.79 -6.46 -19.13
CA SER A 2 18.75 -5.44 -18.69
C SER A 2 17.98 -4.24 -18.15
N VAL A 3 17.90 -4.10 -16.83
CA VAL A 3 17.56 -2.81 -16.21
C VAL A 3 18.70 -1.86 -16.54
N ASN A 4 18.40 -0.64 -17.00
CA ASN A 4 19.42 0.39 -17.23
C ASN A 4 20.32 0.50 -15.99
N PRO A 5 21.64 0.23 -16.09
CA PRO A 5 22.53 0.21 -14.93
C PRO A 5 22.68 1.59 -14.27
N HIS A 6 22.26 2.65 -14.95
CA HIS A 6 22.24 4.03 -14.44
C HIS A 6 20.91 4.40 -13.80
N ALA A 7 19.86 3.59 -13.93
CA ALA A 7 18.62 3.82 -13.19
C ALA A 7 18.87 3.61 -11.69
N ARG A 8 18.66 4.68 -10.92
CA ARG A 8 18.84 4.71 -9.46
C ARG A 8 17.52 4.77 -8.71
N PHE A 9 16.47 5.22 -9.38
CA PHE A 9 15.16 5.47 -8.80
C PHE A 9 14.09 4.96 -9.74
N SER A 10 13.00 4.46 -9.18
CA SER A 10 11.77 4.14 -9.91
C SER A 10 10.60 4.82 -9.22
N PHE A 11 9.58 5.17 -9.99
CA PHE A 11 8.39 5.84 -9.50
C PHE A 11 7.16 5.27 -10.21
N LYS A 12 6.18 4.80 -9.44
CA LYS A 12 4.89 4.30 -9.92
C LYS A 12 3.93 5.47 -10.06
N ILE A 13 3.20 5.52 -11.17
CA ILE A 13 2.07 6.43 -11.39
C ILE A 13 0.94 5.57 -11.94
N ASP A 14 -0.23 5.62 -11.29
CA ASP A 14 -1.40 4.89 -11.78
C ASP A 14 -2.05 5.61 -12.97
N LEU A 15 -2.73 4.86 -13.83
CA LEU A 15 -3.32 5.40 -15.07
C LEU A 15 -4.40 6.46 -14.82
N ASP A 16 -5.05 6.42 -13.66
CA ASP A 16 -6.07 7.37 -13.23
C ASP A 16 -5.50 8.49 -12.34
N GLN A 17 -4.17 8.64 -12.29
CA GLN A 17 -3.49 9.65 -11.49
C GLN A 17 -2.63 10.56 -12.35
N VAL A 18 -2.63 11.85 -12.03
CA VAL A 18 -1.88 12.86 -12.78
C VAL A 18 -1.28 13.90 -11.85
N PHE A 19 -0.07 14.36 -12.18
CA PHE A 19 0.48 15.56 -11.58
C PHE A 19 -0.11 16.79 -12.25
N ASP A 20 -1.02 17.48 -11.56
CA ASP A 20 -1.56 18.76 -12.00
C ASP A 20 -0.48 19.85 -11.83
N GLN A 21 0.33 20.06 -12.89
CA GLN A 21 1.52 20.93 -12.81
C GLN A 21 1.16 22.38 -12.47
N ASP A 22 0.05 22.89 -13.00
CA ASP A 22 -0.40 24.25 -12.74
C ASP A 22 -0.77 24.40 -11.26
N ALA A 23 -1.51 23.43 -10.70
CA ALA A 23 -1.83 23.42 -9.28
C ALA A 23 -0.58 23.28 -8.39
N LEU A 24 0.36 22.39 -8.76
CA LEU A 24 1.61 22.20 -8.02
C LEU A 24 2.46 23.47 -8.00
N LEU A 25 2.65 24.12 -9.15
CA LEU A 25 3.38 25.38 -9.24
C LEU A 25 2.70 26.49 -8.42
N ALA A 26 1.37 26.59 -8.50
CA ALA A 26 0.62 27.61 -7.76
C ALA A 26 0.71 27.41 -6.23
N HIS A 27 0.71 26.17 -5.73
CA HIS A 27 0.68 25.90 -4.29
C HIS A 27 2.06 25.69 -3.66
N THR A 28 3.03 25.18 -4.43
CA THR A 28 4.35 24.76 -3.90
C THR A 28 5.50 25.54 -4.53
N GLY A 29 5.27 26.26 -5.64
CA GLY A 29 6.32 26.88 -6.44
C GLY A 29 7.25 25.88 -7.16
N ARG A 30 6.92 24.59 -7.13
CA ARG A 30 7.75 23.51 -7.67
C ARG A 30 6.95 22.63 -8.63
N THR A 31 7.64 22.09 -9.63
CA THR A 31 7.09 21.05 -10.51
C THR A 31 7.11 19.69 -9.82
N ALA A 32 6.35 18.72 -10.32
CA ALA A 32 6.39 17.36 -9.80
C ALA A 32 7.80 16.75 -9.82
N LEU A 33 8.59 17.00 -10.88
CA LEU A 33 9.95 16.46 -10.98
C LEU A 33 10.88 17.07 -9.92
N GLN A 34 10.73 18.37 -9.63
CA GLN A 34 11.48 19.02 -8.56
C GLN A 34 11.09 18.47 -7.18
N LEU A 35 9.81 18.15 -6.96
CA LEU A 35 9.31 17.57 -5.71
C LEU A 35 9.77 16.11 -5.53
N ILE A 36 9.78 15.31 -6.62
CA ILE A 36 10.33 13.94 -6.63
C ILE A 36 11.85 13.96 -6.36
N SER A 37 12.55 14.98 -6.85
CA SER A 37 13.99 15.17 -6.64
C SER A 37 14.29 15.67 -5.22
N ASN A 38 13.77 14.98 -4.21
CA ASN A 38 13.97 15.28 -2.80
C ASN A 38 15.38 14.81 -2.38
N PRO A 39 16.23 15.70 -1.83
CA PRO A 39 17.61 15.35 -1.46
C PRO A 39 17.71 14.33 -0.31
N LEU A 40 16.63 14.11 0.44
CA LEU A 40 16.57 13.12 1.53
C LEU A 40 16.14 11.72 1.05
N TRP A 41 15.71 11.58 -0.21
CA TRP A 41 15.25 10.28 -0.72
C TRP A 41 16.42 9.29 -0.84
N GLY A 42 16.31 8.15 -0.16
CA GLY A 42 17.39 7.17 -0.05
C GLY A 42 18.28 7.36 1.18
N GLY A 43 17.93 8.28 2.09
CA GLY A 43 18.62 8.46 3.37
C GLY A 43 18.25 7.40 4.41
N ASP A 44 18.90 7.50 5.56
CA ASP A 44 18.64 6.69 6.75
C ASP A 44 18.08 7.56 7.88
N ALA A 45 17.24 6.99 8.74
CA ALA A 45 16.70 7.63 9.93
C ALA A 45 16.63 6.65 11.10
N VAL A 46 16.22 7.17 12.27
CA VAL A 46 15.95 6.39 13.48
C VAL A 46 14.55 6.74 13.95
N ASP A 47 13.71 5.73 14.21
CA ASP A 47 12.36 5.97 14.70
C ASP A 47 12.33 6.23 16.22
N TYR A 48 11.13 6.50 16.75
CA TYR A 48 10.96 6.83 18.16
C TYR A 48 11.28 5.66 19.12
N ASP A 49 11.28 4.41 18.61
CA ASP A 49 11.64 3.19 19.33
C ASP A 49 13.13 2.85 19.18
N GLY A 50 13.90 3.65 18.45
CA GLY A 50 15.33 3.44 18.19
C GLY A 50 15.63 2.47 17.04
N ARG A 51 14.64 2.09 16.22
CA ARG A 51 14.84 1.22 15.06
C ARG A 51 15.46 2.00 13.91
N SER A 52 16.28 1.33 13.10
CA SER A 52 16.85 1.91 11.89
C SER A 52 15.80 1.95 10.76
N VAL A 53 15.65 3.11 10.13
CA VAL A 53 14.68 3.33 9.06
C VAL A 53 15.39 3.65 7.78
N ASP A 54 15.18 2.84 6.75
CA ASP A 54 15.69 3.10 5.39
C ASP A 54 14.63 3.90 4.61
N LEU A 55 14.91 5.17 4.32
CA LEU A 55 14.00 6.11 3.63
C LEU A 55 14.16 6.02 2.10
N SER A 56 14.46 4.83 1.58
CA SER A 56 14.59 4.59 0.15
C SER A 56 13.27 4.50 -0.61
N MET A 57 12.13 4.51 0.07
CA MET A 57 10.86 4.76 -0.61
C MET A 57 10.50 6.24 -0.52
N LEU A 58 9.73 6.73 -1.48
CA LEU A 58 9.20 8.09 -1.52
C LEU A 58 7.69 8.01 -1.65
N ALA A 59 6.94 8.78 -0.89
CA ALA A 59 5.49 8.84 -1.03
C ALA A 59 4.96 10.27 -1.08
N GLY A 60 4.10 10.54 -2.06
CA GLY A 60 3.31 11.76 -2.17
C GLY A 60 1.82 11.52 -1.87
N ALA A 61 1.02 12.56 -1.77
CA ALA A 61 -0.39 12.47 -1.40
C ALA A 61 -1.32 12.48 -2.63
N LEU A 62 -2.59 12.15 -2.41
CA LEU A 62 -3.65 12.22 -3.42
C LEU A 62 -4.69 13.27 -3.04
N VAL A 63 -5.23 13.94 -4.06
CA VAL A 63 -6.45 14.74 -3.97
C VAL A 63 -7.42 14.26 -5.05
N ASN A 64 -8.70 14.08 -4.74
CA ASN A 64 -9.67 13.71 -5.78
C ASN A 64 -9.87 14.87 -6.76
N GLN A 65 -10.09 14.57 -8.03
CA GLN A 65 -10.40 15.57 -9.07
C GLN A 65 -11.57 16.49 -8.71
N ARG A 66 -12.61 15.96 -8.05
CA ARG A 66 -13.75 16.75 -7.57
C ARG A 66 -13.41 17.72 -6.43
N ASP A 67 -12.40 17.37 -5.64
CA ASP A 67 -12.04 18.06 -4.39
C ASP A 67 -10.90 19.07 -4.62
N ILE A 68 -10.22 19.01 -5.78
CA ILE A 68 -9.12 19.92 -6.14
C ILE A 68 -9.52 21.40 -6.15
N SER A 69 -10.81 21.69 -6.41
CA SER A 69 -11.36 23.05 -6.37
C SER A 69 -11.33 23.66 -4.96
N ASN A 70 -11.29 22.84 -3.91
CA ASN A 70 -11.13 23.28 -2.52
C ASN A 70 -9.66 23.50 -2.13
N GLY A 71 -8.73 23.20 -3.05
CA GLY A 71 -7.29 23.32 -2.85
C GLY A 71 -6.56 21.97 -2.90
N LEU A 72 -5.27 22.03 -3.24
CA LEU A 72 -4.41 20.85 -3.43
C LEU A 72 -4.26 20.01 -2.16
N TYR A 73 -4.40 20.61 -0.97
CA TYR A 73 -4.23 19.96 0.33
C TYR A 73 -5.53 19.36 0.91
N SER A 74 -6.52 19.10 0.06
CA SER A 74 -7.78 18.48 0.46
C SER A 74 -7.62 16.95 0.52
N PRO A 75 -7.83 16.30 1.68
CA PRO A 75 -7.67 14.85 1.80
C PRO A 75 -8.68 14.11 0.91
N ASP A 76 -8.24 13.02 0.27
CA ASP A 76 -9.08 12.24 -0.65
C ASP A 76 -10.10 11.32 0.06
N VAL A 77 -9.90 11.07 1.36
CA VAL A 77 -10.78 10.28 2.23
C VAL A 77 -11.42 11.17 3.29
N ASN A 78 -12.74 11.33 3.20
CA ASN A 78 -13.51 12.01 4.22
C ASN A 78 -13.67 11.15 5.48
N ARG A 79 -13.71 11.81 6.64
CA ARG A 79 -14.20 11.20 7.88
C ARG A 79 -15.62 10.64 7.67
N PRO A 80 -15.97 9.52 8.29
CA PRO A 80 -17.33 8.96 8.19
C PRO A 80 -18.34 9.88 8.89
N GLU A 81 -19.58 9.88 8.41
CA GLU A 81 -20.66 10.65 9.03
C GLU A 81 -20.90 10.18 10.46
N SER A 82 -20.91 11.12 11.40
CA SER A 82 -20.99 10.81 12.83
C SER A 82 -22.28 10.08 13.19
N ASP A 83 -23.39 10.38 12.53
CA ASP A 83 -24.69 9.74 12.79
C ASP A 83 -24.71 8.25 12.46
N LEU A 84 -23.93 7.81 11.46
CA LEU A 84 -23.79 6.39 11.11
C LEU A 84 -23.06 5.59 12.20
N ILE A 85 -22.32 6.29 13.07
CA ILE A 85 -21.51 5.71 14.15
C ILE A 85 -22.13 5.99 15.52
N ALA A 86 -22.92 7.06 15.66
CA ALA A 86 -23.64 7.41 16.87
C ALA A 86 -25.05 6.78 16.95
N GLY A 87 -25.59 6.29 15.83
CA GLY A 87 -26.92 5.71 15.71
C GLY A 87 -27.08 4.27 16.24
N SER A 88 -28.05 3.53 15.68
CA SER A 88 -28.33 2.13 16.02
C SER A 88 -27.13 1.21 15.75
N LEU A 89 -27.08 0.05 16.43
CA LEU A 89 -26.01 -0.94 16.24
C LEU A 89 -25.85 -1.29 14.75
N SER A 90 -24.64 -1.12 14.23
CA SER A 90 -24.24 -1.47 12.87
C SER A 90 -22.81 -2.00 12.89
N SER A 91 -22.39 -2.67 11.81
CA SER A 91 -21.00 -3.11 11.64
C SER A 91 -20.00 -1.96 11.76
N LEU A 92 -20.36 -0.75 11.31
CA LEU A 92 -19.51 0.44 11.36
C LEU A 92 -19.24 0.93 12.79
N ARG A 93 -20.08 0.57 13.78
CA ARG A 93 -19.78 0.85 15.19
C ARG A 93 -18.69 -0.05 15.75
N LEU A 94 -18.56 -1.26 15.19
CA LEU A 94 -17.57 -2.26 15.63
C LEU A 94 -16.28 -2.14 14.82
N PHE A 95 -16.41 -1.86 13.53
CA PHE A 95 -15.33 -1.86 12.56
C PHE A 95 -15.58 -0.79 11.50
N CYS A 96 -14.97 0.38 11.71
CA CYS A 96 -14.98 1.48 10.76
C CYS A 96 -13.57 1.73 10.22
N PRO A 97 -13.15 1.04 9.14
CA PRO A 97 -11.82 1.26 8.56
C PRO A 97 -11.68 2.67 7.93
N GLN A 98 -12.80 3.35 7.64
CA GLN A 98 -12.78 4.70 7.08
C GLN A 98 -12.23 5.74 8.06
N TRP A 99 -12.48 5.60 9.37
CA TRP A 99 -11.96 6.53 10.37
C TRP A 99 -10.43 6.62 10.38
N PRO A 100 -9.70 5.51 10.60
CA PRO A 100 -8.26 5.57 10.63
C PRO A 100 -7.67 5.87 9.24
N GLN A 101 -8.36 5.52 8.16
CA GLN A 101 -7.96 5.96 6.81
C GLN A 101 -8.02 7.48 6.65
N ALA A 102 -9.12 8.10 7.08
CA ALA A 102 -9.30 9.55 7.01
C ALA A 102 -8.26 10.27 7.87
N ILE A 103 -8.03 9.81 9.10
CA ILE A 103 -7.00 10.38 10.00
C ILE A 103 -5.61 10.28 9.36
N SER A 104 -5.29 9.12 8.76
CA SER A 104 -4.01 8.93 8.09
C SER A 104 -3.84 9.90 6.93
N THR A 105 -4.84 9.96 6.04
CA THR A 105 -4.83 10.84 4.85
C THR A 105 -4.75 12.31 5.23
N GLU A 106 -5.52 12.76 6.23
CA GLU A 106 -5.46 14.12 6.77
C GLU A 106 -4.07 14.45 7.31
N SER A 107 -3.50 13.54 8.10
CA SER A 107 -2.17 13.72 8.68
C SER A 107 -1.09 13.79 7.60
N GLU A 108 -1.20 12.97 6.56
CA GLU A 108 -0.27 12.91 5.44
C GLU A 108 -0.33 14.17 4.59
N ILE A 109 -1.52 14.57 4.14
CA ILE A 109 -1.65 15.70 3.21
C ILE A 109 -1.37 17.04 3.90
N LEU A 110 -1.63 17.16 5.20
CA LEU A 110 -1.36 18.38 5.97
C LEU A 110 0.06 18.44 6.54
N GLN A 111 0.87 17.39 6.39
CA GLN A 111 2.24 17.37 6.90
C GLN A 111 3.16 18.26 6.07
N LYS A 112 3.76 19.25 6.73
CA LYS A 112 4.69 20.24 6.14
C LYS A 112 6.10 20.21 6.73
N ARG A 113 6.37 19.30 7.65
CA ARG A 113 7.70 19.17 8.25
C ARG A 113 8.55 18.22 7.41
N ASP A 114 9.79 18.62 7.18
CA ASP A 114 10.82 17.76 6.62
C ASP A 114 11.12 16.57 7.55
N GLY A 115 11.66 15.50 6.97
CA GLY A 115 12.14 14.33 7.73
C GLY A 115 11.03 13.47 8.33
N PHE A 116 9.79 13.58 7.82
CA PHE A 116 8.71 12.68 8.20
C PHE A 116 8.74 11.39 7.38
N GLN A 117 8.52 10.26 8.06
CA GLN A 117 8.21 9.00 7.38
C GLN A 117 6.70 8.83 7.21
N ARG A 118 6.31 8.04 6.21
CA ARG A 118 4.93 7.60 5.99
C ARG A 118 4.80 6.11 6.21
N ILE A 119 3.87 5.78 7.12
CA ILE A 119 3.48 4.41 7.44
C ILE A 119 2.37 3.95 6.49
N HIS A 120 1.41 4.83 6.18
CA HIS A 120 0.39 4.60 5.16
C HIS A 120 0.72 5.37 3.89
N VAL A 121 0.48 4.70 2.77
CA VAL A 121 0.61 5.29 1.45
C VAL A 121 -0.66 5.01 0.68
N THR A 122 -1.29 6.06 0.20
CA THR A 122 -2.34 5.93 -0.81
C THR A 122 -1.67 5.50 -2.11
N GLY A 123 -1.99 4.32 -2.61
CA GLY A 123 -1.34 3.71 -3.78
C GLY A 123 -1.24 4.66 -4.98
N GLY A 124 -0.16 4.52 -5.75
CA GLY A 124 0.05 5.23 -7.03
C GLY A 124 0.90 6.50 -6.98
N THR A 125 1.28 6.97 -5.79
CA THR A 125 2.27 8.05 -5.62
C THR A 125 3.48 7.56 -4.85
N THR A 126 4.12 6.49 -5.34
CA THR A 126 5.21 5.79 -4.65
C THR A 126 6.45 5.65 -5.53
N GLY A 127 7.62 5.98 -4.98
CA GLY A 127 8.91 5.65 -5.55
C GLY A 127 9.72 4.72 -4.66
N ILE A 128 10.69 4.03 -5.26
CA ILE A 128 11.71 3.25 -4.55
C ILE A 128 13.07 3.34 -5.24
N THR A 129 14.16 3.37 -4.47
CA THR A 129 15.52 3.29 -5.03
C THR A 129 15.81 1.89 -5.57
N ALA A 130 16.59 1.82 -6.65
CA ALA A 130 17.00 0.56 -7.25
C ALA A 130 17.86 -0.28 -6.29
N ASP A 131 18.58 0.38 -5.37
CA ASP A 131 19.37 -0.29 -4.35
C ASP A 131 18.47 -0.95 -3.30
N ALA A 132 17.46 -0.23 -2.80
CA ALA A 132 16.53 -0.78 -1.81
C ALA A 132 15.72 -1.96 -2.36
N LEU A 133 15.34 -1.94 -3.65
CA LEU A 133 14.70 -3.10 -4.30
C LEU A 133 15.56 -4.37 -4.17
N LEU A 134 16.88 -4.26 -4.37
CA LEU A 134 17.80 -5.40 -4.29
C LEU A 134 18.15 -5.78 -2.86
N ARG A 135 18.24 -4.78 -1.97
CA ARG A 135 18.63 -4.94 -0.57
C ARG A 135 17.50 -5.53 0.27
N TRP A 136 16.29 -4.99 0.15
CA TRP A 136 15.14 -5.38 0.95
C TRP A 136 14.31 -6.48 0.30
N GLN A 137 14.39 -6.62 -1.03
CA GLN A 137 13.65 -7.61 -1.81
C GLN A 137 12.14 -7.63 -1.46
N PRO A 138 11.50 -6.44 -1.40
CA PRO A 138 10.09 -6.35 -1.04
C PRO A 138 9.23 -7.11 -2.04
N PHE A 139 8.11 -7.64 -1.56
CA PHE A 139 7.12 -8.28 -2.41
C PHE A 139 5.72 -8.13 -1.84
N THR A 140 4.72 -8.24 -2.70
CA THR A 140 3.31 -8.33 -2.28
C THR A 140 2.84 -9.77 -2.49
N PRO A 141 2.34 -10.45 -1.44
CA PRO A 141 1.72 -11.74 -1.62
C PRO A 141 0.48 -11.67 -2.52
N SER A 142 0.33 -12.58 -3.47
CA SER A 142 -0.71 -12.51 -4.52
C SER A 142 -2.14 -12.64 -3.99
N PHE A 143 -2.31 -13.17 -2.78
CA PHE A 143 -3.60 -13.23 -2.11
C PHE A 143 -4.05 -11.88 -1.53
N ILE A 144 -3.15 -10.88 -1.41
CA ILE A 144 -3.48 -9.51 -1.02
C ILE A 144 -3.83 -8.70 -2.28
N ASN A 145 -5.12 -8.67 -2.60
CA ASN A 145 -5.64 -7.97 -3.78
C ASN A 145 -6.13 -6.53 -3.49
N ARG A 146 -6.03 -6.08 -2.23
CA ARG A 146 -6.40 -4.73 -1.78
C ARG A 146 -5.38 -4.28 -0.75
N ALA A 147 -4.89 -3.05 -0.89
CA ALA A 147 -3.81 -2.50 -0.08
C ALA A 147 -2.49 -3.30 -0.23
N GLU A 148 -2.18 -3.61 -1.48
CA GLU A 148 -0.95 -4.26 -1.92
C GLU A 148 0.31 -3.52 -1.47
N ASP A 149 0.24 -2.19 -1.40
CA ASP A 149 1.27 -1.28 -0.92
C ASP A 149 1.59 -1.50 0.56
N GLN A 150 0.57 -1.80 1.37
CA GLN A 150 0.72 -2.08 2.79
C GLN A 150 1.35 -3.46 3.02
N ALA A 151 0.96 -4.45 2.23
CA ALA A 151 1.60 -5.76 2.27
C ALA A 151 3.04 -5.72 1.74
N TYR A 152 3.32 -4.86 0.76
CA TYR A 152 4.67 -4.61 0.26
C TYR A 152 5.57 -4.05 1.36
N ALA A 153 5.11 -3.02 2.10
CA ALA A 153 5.83 -2.49 3.25
C ALA A 153 6.04 -3.57 4.33
N LEU A 154 4.98 -4.34 4.66
CA LEU A 154 5.05 -5.40 5.66
C LEU A 154 6.09 -6.47 5.32
N SER A 155 6.27 -6.82 4.04
CA SER A 155 7.27 -7.81 3.61
C SER A 155 8.72 -7.47 3.99
N THR A 156 8.99 -6.19 4.28
CA THR A 156 10.32 -5.67 4.63
C THR A 156 10.47 -5.30 6.10
N PHE A 157 9.40 -5.40 6.88
CA PHE A 157 9.42 -5.04 8.30
C PHE A 157 10.26 -6.04 9.10
N ARG A 158 11.19 -5.52 9.91
CA ARG A 158 11.98 -6.29 10.87
C ARG A 158 11.95 -5.59 12.22
N ASP A 159 12.33 -6.32 13.26
CA ASP A 159 12.20 -5.83 14.63
C ASP A 159 13.11 -4.63 14.93
N ASP A 160 14.30 -4.62 14.32
CA ASP A 160 15.37 -3.63 14.51
C ASP A 160 15.44 -2.60 13.38
N LYS A 161 14.86 -2.91 12.21
CA LYS A 161 14.91 -2.05 11.03
C LYS A 161 13.83 -2.32 10.00
N TYR A 162 13.52 -1.33 9.17
CA TYR A 162 12.55 -1.49 8.09
C TYR A 162 12.75 -0.48 6.96
N LEU A 163 12.21 -0.82 5.78
CA LEU A 163 12.09 0.08 4.65
C LEU A 163 10.84 0.94 4.83
N ALA A 164 10.96 2.25 4.68
CA ALA A 164 9.88 3.20 4.83
C ALA A 164 9.86 4.24 3.72
N HIS A 165 8.72 4.93 3.64
CA HIS A 165 8.53 6.03 2.72
C HIS A 165 8.95 7.35 3.37
N LEU A 166 9.85 8.08 2.73
CA LEU A 166 10.00 9.51 2.96
C LEU A 166 8.73 10.24 2.51
N HIS A 167 8.20 11.10 3.37
CA HIS A 167 7.14 12.04 3.01
C HIS A 167 7.70 13.10 2.05
N ALA A 168 7.17 13.14 0.83
CA ALA A 168 7.48 14.18 -0.13
C ALA A 168 6.48 15.33 0.04
N GLU A 169 6.83 16.33 0.85
CA GLU A 169 5.98 17.51 1.05
C GLU A 169 5.59 18.14 -0.29
N GLY A 170 4.30 18.39 -0.48
CA GLY A 170 3.77 19.05 -1.68
C GLY A 170 3.74 18.18 -2.93
N LEU A 171 4.29 16.96 -2.92
CA LEU A 171 4.14 16.00 -4.00
C LEU A 171 2.72 15.42 -3.97
N ILE A 172 1.80 16.09 -4.66
CA ILE A 172 0.37 15.74 -4.66
C ILE A 172 -0.08 15.41 -6.09
N MET A 173 -0.69 14.25 -6.27
CA MET A 173 -1.34 13.88 -7.53
C MET A 173 -2.85 14.06 -7.43
N ARG A 174 -3.46 14.43 -8.56
CA ARG A 174 -4.90 14.41 -8.73
C ARG A 174 -5.37 13.00 -9.11
N HIS A 175 -6.38 12.50 -8.42
CA HIS A 175 -7.01 11.21 -8.68
C HIS A 175 -8.30 11.37 -9.49
N ASP A 176 -8.29 10.91 -10.74
CA ASP A 176 -9.36 11.05 -11.74
C ASP A 176 -10.32 9.84 -11.74
N LYS A 177 -10.48 9.17 -10.59
CA LYS A 177 -11.25 7.93 -10.40
C LYS A 177 -12.66 7.95 -10.99
N GLN A 178 -13.35 9.09 -10.87
CA GLN A 178 -14.73 9.24 -11.30
C GLN A 178 -14.84 9.34 -12.83
N LEU A 179 -13.85 9.94 -13.49
CA LEU A 179 -13.77 10.02 -14.95
C LEU A 179 -13.49 8.64 -15.56
N PHE A 180 -12.69 7.82 -14.87
CA PHE A 180 -12.37 6.47 -15.33
C PHE A 180 -13.43 5.39 -15.01
N ALA A 181 -14.17 5.50 -13.90
CA ALA A 181 -14.95 4.36 -13.38
C ALA A 181 -16.41 4.66 -12.97
N ALA A 182 -17.01 5.78 -13.39
CA ALA A 182 -18.38 6.18 -12.98
C ALA A 182 -19.44 5.06 -13.05
N ARG A 183 -19.41 4.20 -14.07
CA ARG A 183 -20.38 3.10 -14.25
C ARG A 183 -20.17 1.89 -13.32
N ALA A 184 -18.96 1.66 -12.82
CA ALA A 184 -18.65 0.51 -11.96
C ALA A 184 -18.90 0.77 -10.46
N ILE A 185 -18.87 2.04 -10.03
CA ILE A 185 -18.85 2.44 -8.62
C ILE A 185 -20.19 2.18 -7.91
N ALA A 186 -21.34 2.30 -8.60
CA ALA A 186 -22.66 2.10 -7.99
C ALA A 186 -22.95 0.64 -7.61
N HIS A 187 -22.43 -0.33 -8.39
CA HIS A 187 -22.58 -1.76 -8.10
C HIS A 187 -21.52 -2.31 -7.12
N ALA A 188 -20.52 -1.50 -6.74
CA ALA A 188 -19.36 -1.96 -5.97
C ALA A 188 -19.47 -1.81 -4.44
N LYS A 189 -20.53 -1.20 -3.89
CA LYS A 189 -20.63 -0.95 -2.43
C LYS A 189 -20.62 -2.24 -1.60
N SER A 190 -21.43 -3.23 -1.98
CA SER A 190 -21.46 -4.53 -1.30
C SER A 190 -20.13 -5.27 -1.47
N GLY A 191 -19.55 -5.25 -2.67
CA GLY A 191 -18.24 -5.84 -2.94
C GLY A 191 -17.12 -5.21 -2.13
N LYS A 192 -17.14 -3.87 -1.95
CA LYS A 192 -16.20 -3.15 -1.09
C LYS A 192 -16.32 -3.59 0.36
N ALA A 193 -17.54 -3.64 0.89
CA ALA A 193 -17.78 -4.06 2.28
C ALA A 193 -17.32 -5.49 2.54
N ILE A 194 -17.62 -6.44 1.64
CA ILE A 194 -17.09 -7.82 1.74
C ILE A 194 -15.57 -7.84 1.63
N GLY A 195 -14.99 -7.06 0.71
CA GLY A 195 -13.55 -6.95 0.55
C GLY A 195 -12.82 -6.38 1.76
N ASP A 196 -13.45 -5.51 2.54
CA ASP A 196 -12.87 -4.99 3.79
C ASP A 196 -12.88 -6.07 4.90
N ILE A 197 -13.87 -6.98 4.90
CA ILE A 197 -13.88 -8.18 5.76
C ILE A 197 -12.80 -9.19 5.31
N GLU A 198 -12.65 -9.42 4.00
CA GLU A 198 -11.56 -10.23 3.45
C GLU A 198 -10.20 -9.63 3.88
N ARG A 199 -10.04 -8.30 3.80
CA ARG A 199 -8.82 -7.62 4.23
C ARG A 199 -8.51 -7.84 5.72
N LEU A 200 -9.52 -7.78 6.59
CA LEU A 200 -9.37 -8.10 8.02
C LEU A 200 -8.85 -9.54 8.22
N LEU A 201 -9.46 -10.53 7.56
CA LEU A 201 -9.03 -11.92 7.66
C LEU A 201 -7.61 -12.14 7.13
N LEU A 202 -7.29 -11.53 6.00
CA LEU A 202 -6.02 -11.71 5.31
C LEU A 202 -4.86 -11.03 6.06
N PHE A 203 -5.02 -9.76 6.47
CA PHE A 203 -3.97 -9.03 7.19
C PHE A 203 -3.76 -9.56 8.61
N SER A 204 -4.81 -9.99 9.31
CA SER A 204 -4.65 -10.69 10.58
C SER A 204 -3.79 -11.94 10.43
N ARG A 205 -4.13 -12.84 9.50
CA ARG A 205 -3.38 -14.08 9.31
C ARG A 205 -1.96 -13.84 8.80
N TYR A 206 -1.78 -12.87 7.89
CA TYR A 206 -0.43 -12.53 7.42
C TYR A 206 0.44 -11.97 8.56
N SER A 207 -0.14 -11.17 9.46
CA SER A 207 0.57 -10.65 10.65
C SER A 207 0.90 -11.75 11.68
N GLU A 208 0.05 -12.77 11.82
CA GLU A 208 0.34 -13.96 12.66
C GLU A 208 1.55 -14.74 12.14
N LEU A 209 1.63 -14.90 10.82
CA LEU A 209 2.71 -15.61 10.13
C LEU A 209 3.99 -14.77 10.00
N HIS A 210 3.95 -13.50 10.41
CA HIS A 210 5.09 -12.61 10.31
C HIS A 210 6.11 -12.87 11.42
N ASN A 211 7.40 -12.85 11.10
CA ASN A 211 8.48 -13.20 12.03
C ASN A 211 8.56 -12.26 13.27
N CYS A 212 8.10 -11.01 13.15
CA CYS A 212 8.04 -10.07 14.27
C CYS A 212 6.84 -10.30 15.21
N GLY A 213 5.88 -11.16 14.82
CA GLY A 213 4.63 -11.38 15.53
C GLY A 213 3.58 -10.29 15.29
N MET A 214 2.31 -10.67 15.48
CA MET A 214 1.15 -9.83 15.16
C MET A 214 1.18 -8.47 15.87
N GLN A 215 1.54 -8.42 17.15
CA GLN A 215 1.45 -7.19 17.93
C GLN A 215 2.40 -6.11 17.40
N LYS A 216 3.66 -6.47 17.13
CA LYS A 216 4.65 -5.52 16.58
C LYS A 216 4.25 -5.04 15.19
N VAL A 217 3.72 -5.92 14.36
CA VAL A 217 3.16 -5.56 13.05
C VAL A 217 2.01 -4.57 13.22
N ARG A 218 1.05 -4.87 14.09
CA ARG A 218 -0.11 -3.99 14.34
C ARG A 218 0.33 -2.60 14.81
N ASP A 219 1.29 -2.53 15.73
CA ASP A 219 1.77 -1.27 16.29
C ASP A 219 2.52 -0.45 15.23
N HIS A 220 3.34 -1.11 14.40
CA HIS A 220 4.05 -0.46 13.29
C HIS A 220 3.11 0.14 12.25
N PHE A 221 1.97 -0.50 11.98
CA PHE A 221 1.00 -0.09 10.96
C PHE A 221 -0.12 0.83 11.45
N TRP A 222 0.00 1.37 12.66
CA TRP A 222 -0.97 2.32 13.22
C TRP A 222 -0.91 3.67 12.49
N PRO A 223 -2.06 4.33 12.20
CA PRO A 223 -3.43 3.96 12.61
C PRO A 223 -4.24 3.18 11.59
N PHE A 224 -3.88 3.22 10.30
CA PHE A 224 -4.76 2.71 9.25
C PHE A 224 -4.72 1.21 9.09
N THR A 225 -3.60 0.65 8.62
CA THR A 225 -3.53 -0.78 8.30
C THR A 225 -3.71 -1.64 9.54
N SER A 226 -3.29 -1.14 10.71
CA SER A 226 -3.49 -1.80 12.01
C SER A 226 -4.94 -2.14 12.32
N CYS A 227 -5.93 -1.40 11.81
CA CYS A 227 -7.34 -1.72 12.09
C CYS A 227 -7.78 -3.06 11.46
N PHE A 228 -7.07 -3.53 10.43
CA PHE A 228 -7.28 -4.84 9.80
C PHE A 228 -6.47 -5.96 10.46
N VAL A 229 -5.76 -5.69 11.56
CA VAL A 229 -4.95 -6.68 12.29
C VAL A 229 -5.56 -6.90 13.66
N HIS A 230 -6.31 -7.99 13.79
CA HIS A 230 -7.06 -8.38 14.99
C HIS A 230 -6.81 -9.85 15.36
N PRO A 231 -6.57 -10.19 16.66
CA PRO A 231 -6.36 -11.57 17.11
C PRO A 231 -7.58 -12.47 16.84
N ASP A 232 -8.79 -11.99 17.14
CA ASP A 232 -10.04 -12.74 16.89
C ASP A 232 -10.71 -12.39 15.55
N SER A 233 -9.92 -12.29 14.48
CA SER A 233 -10.37 -11.82 13.16
C SER A 233 -11.58 -12.58 12.60
N THR A 234 -11.66 -13.89 12.83
CA THR A 234 -12.77 -14.74 12.38
C THR A 234 -14.08 -14.40 13.08
N ALA A 235 -14.04 -14.21 14.41
CA ALA A 235 -15.23 -13.85 15.18
C ALA A 235 -15.73 -12.45 14.80
N LEU A 236 -14.80 -11.49 14.67
CA LEU A 236 -15.12 -10.13 14.25
C LEU A 236 -15.68 -10.11 12.81
N ALA A 237 -15.07 -10.83 11.87
CA ALA A 237 -15.56 -10.96 10.50
C ALA A 237 -16.98 -11.56 10.46
N GLY A 238 -17.23 -12.62 11.24
CA GLY A 238 -18.55 -13.23 11.36
C GLY A 238 -19.61 -12.27 11.90
N LEU A 239 -19.27 -11.50 12.95
CA LEU A 239 -20.16 -10.51 13.54
C LEU A 239 -20.47 -9.36 12.58
N ILE A 240 -19.46 -8.81 11.91
CA ILE A 240 -19.62 -7.78 10.87
C ILE A 240 -20.54 -8.29 9.77
N PHE A 241 -20.28 -9.49 9.24
CA PHE A 241 -21.06 -10.07 8.16
C PHE A 241 -22.51 -10.39 8.59
N ALA A 242 -22.72 -10.85 9.82
CA ALA A 242 -24.05 -11.11 10.35
C ALA A 242 -24.89 -9.83 10.48
N LEU A 243 -24.31 -8.75 11.01
CA LEU A 243 -25.00 -7.46 11.14
C LEU A 243 -25.34 -6.87 9.77
N ASP A 244 -24.36 -6.81 8.87
CA ASP A 244 -24.58 -6.29 7.52
C ASP A 244 -25.51 -7.18 6.69
N GLY A 245 -25.41 -8.50 6.85
CA GLY A 245 -26.25 -9.48 6.19
C GLY A 245 -27.70 -9.39 6.63
N ALA A 246 -27.95 -9.21 7.93
CA ALA A 246 -29.29 -8.99 8.47
C ALA A 246 -29.92 -7.69 7.93
N ALA A 247 -29.13 -6.63 7.80
CA ALA A 247 -29.61 -5.34 7.31
C ALA A 247 -29.80 -5.30 5.77
N LYS A 248 -28.89 -5.91 5.00
CA LYS A 248 -28.83 -5.80 3.54
C LYS A 248 -29.49 -6.97 2.80
N GLY A 249 -29.45 -8.18 3.38
CA GLY A 249 -29.98 -9.40 2.79
C GLY A 249 -29.51 -9.71 1.36
N GLY A 250 -30.29 -10.54 0.66
CA GLY A 250 -30.18 -10.76 -0.78
C GLY A 250 -28.77 -11.02 -1.29
N ARG A 251 -28.35 -10.27 -2.32
CA ARG A 251 -27.05 -10.41 -2.99
C ARG A 251 -25.85 -10.30 -2.05
N PHE A 252 -25.95 -9.48 -1.00
CA PHE A 252 -24.86 -9.33 -0.04
C PHE A 252 -24.54 -10.66 0.63
N VAL A 253 -25.58 -11.41 1.03
CA VAL A 253 -25.42 -12.71 1.68
C VAL A 253 -25.04 -13.78 0.66
N THR A 254 -25.75 -13.86 -0.48
CA THR A 254 -25.53 -14.93 -1.46
C THR A 254 -24.16 -14.86 -2.14
N GLU A 255 -23.60 -13.66 -2.33
CA GLU A 255 -22.26 -13.47 -2.91
C GLU A 255 -21.17 -13.43 -1.83
N GLY A 256 -21.46 -12.81 -0.68
CA GLY A 256 -20.50 -12.61 0.40
C GLY A 256 -20.16 -13.89 1.17
N ALA A 257 -21.17 -14.69 1.55
CA ALA A 257 -20.96 -15.90 2.33
C ALA A 257 -19.97 -16.89 1.68
N PRO A 258 -20.12 -17.29 0.40
CA PRO A 258 -19.17 -18.21 -0.21
C PRO A 258 -17.77 -17.60 -0.39
N ARG A 259 -17.66 -16.28 -0.60
CA ARG A 259 -16.35 -15.59 -0.65
C ARG A 259 -15.64 -15.65 0.70
N LEU A 260 -16.33 -15.26 1.77
CA LEU A 260 -15.75 -15.24 3.11
C LEU A 260 -15.41 -16.64 3.62
N LEU A 261 -16.23 -17.65 3.34
CA LEU A 261 -15.90 -19.05 3.68
C LEU A 261 -14.63 -19.53 2.96
N ARG A 262 -14.46 -19.20 1.68
CA ARG A 262 -13.22 -19.49 0.96
C ARG A 262 -12.02 -18.75 1.55
N CYS A 263 -12.18 -17.46 1.87
CA CYS A 263 -11.14 -16.66 2.50
C CYS A 263 -10.71 -17.25 3.85
N MET A 264 -11.67 -17.62 4.72
CA MET A 264 -11.39 -18.24 6.01
C MET A 264 -10.69 -19.60 5.88
N ASN A 265 -11.14 -20.44 4.95
CA ASN A 265 -10.48 -21.72 4.67
C ASN A 265 -9.06 -21.50 4.16
N PHE A 266 -8.86 -20.52 3.28
CA PHE A 266 -7.53 -20.15 2.82
C PHE A 266 -6.63 -19.66 3.96
N CYS A 267 -7.08 -18.72 4.80
CA CYS A 267 -6.30 -18.24 5.94
C CYS A 267 -5.90 -19.39 6.89
N SER A 268 -6.80 -20.32 7.15
CA SER A 268 -6.55 -21.43 8.09
C SER A 268 -5.70 -22.57 7.53
N ARG A 269 -5.73 -22.84 6.22
CA ARG A 269 -5.11 -24.04 5.64
C ARG A 269 -4.12 -23.79 4.50
N GLY A 270 -4.28 -22.69 3.78
CA GLY A 270 -3.55 -22.44 2.51
C GLY A 270 -2.51 -21.34 2.59
N MET A 271 -2.77 -20.30 3.39
CA MET A 271 -1.99 -19.05 3.32
C MET A 271 -0.51 -19.26 3.62
N GLU A 272 -0.16 -20.01 4.65
CA GLU A 272 1.24 -20.22 5.05
C GLU A 272 2.05 -20.89 3.93
N LYS A 273 1.51 -21.96 3.35
CA LYS A 273 2.15 -22.66 2.22
C LYS A 273 2.28 -21.76 1.00
N GLN A 274 1.25 -20.97 0.68
CA GLN A 274 1.30 -20.05 -0.45
C GLN A 274 2.29 -18.90 -0.21
N LEU A 275 2.32 -18.35 1.00
CA LEU A 275 3.27 -17.31 1.38
C LEU A 275 4.72 -17.79 1.24
N GLU A 276 5.03 -19.00 1.69
CA GLU A 276 6.37 -19.55 1.56
C GLU A 276 6.75 -19.79 0.09
N HIS A 277 5.84 -20.37 -0.69
CA HIS A 277 6.06 -20.55 -2.13
C HIS A 277 6.31 -19.23 -2.87
N GLU A 278 5.58 -18.17 -2.52
CA GLU A 278 5.76 -16.86 -3.14
C GLU A 278 7.06 -16.18 -2.69
N LYS A 279 7.47 -16.32 -1.43
CA LYS A 279 8.79 -15.87 -0.95
C LYS A 279 9.91 -16.51 -1.76
N ASP A 280 9.88 -17.83 -1.93
CA ASP A 280 10.87 -18.57 -2.74
C ASP A 280 10.88 -18.10 -4.19
N GLY A 281 9.70 -17.91 -4.79
CA GLY A 281 9.55 -17.41 -6.15
C GLY A 281 10.17 -16.01 -6.33
N TRP A 282 9.87 -15.08 -5.43
CA TRP A 282 10.45 -13.74 -5.45
C TRP A 282 11.96 -13.75 -5.20
N GLN A 283 12.44 -14.59 -4.27
CA GLN A 283 13.87 -14.77 -4.02
C GLN A 283 14.61 -15.23 -5.28
N ALA A 284 14.02 -16.15 -6.05
CA ALA A 284 14.59 -16.62 -7.32
C ALA A 284 14.66 -15.51 -8.38
N ILE A 285 13.64 -14.64 -8.45
CA ILE A 285 13.63 -13.46 -9.33
C ILE A 285 14.75 -12.49 -8.94
N TYR A 286 14.84 -12.10 -7.68
CA TYR A 286 15.87 -11.17 -7.20
C TYR A 286 17.29 -11.72 -7.39
N THR A 287 17.49 -13.02 -7.15
CA THR A 287 18.77 -13.70 -7.41
C THR A 287 19.15 -13.62 -8.90
N SER A 288 18.18 -13.87 -9.79
CA SER A 288 18.40 -13.81 -11.24
C SER A 288 18.73 -12.40 -11.73
N LEU A 289 18.06 -11.38 -11.18
CA LEU A 289 18.32 -9.97 -11.49
C LEU A 289 19.72 -9.54 -11.03
N SER A 290 20.14 -9.99 -9.85
CA SER A 290 21.46 -9.70 -9.29
C SER A 290 22.58 -10.33 -10.12
N ASN A 291 22.41 -11.59 -10.54
CA ASN A 291 23.36 -12.30 -11.41
C ASN A 291 23.45 -11.68 -12.81
N SER A 292 22.34 -11.15 -13.35
CA SER A 292 22.32 -10.53 -14.68
C SER A 292 23.10 -9.21 -14.75
N ARG A 293 23.22 -8.45 -13.65
CA ARG A 293 24.07 -7.25 -13.59
C ARG A 293 25.56 -7.59 -13.74
N ASN A 294 25.98 -8.79 -13.32
CA ASN A 294 27.35 -9.27 -13.50
C ASN A 294 27.65 -9.70 -14.95
N ASN A 295 26.62 -9.89 -15.79
CA ASN A 295 26.72 -10.24 -17.21
C ASN A 295 26.60 -9.02 -18.14
N ALA A 296 27.02 -7.83 -17.70
CA ALA A 296 27.07 -6.62 -18.54
C ALA A 296 27.87 -6.80 -19.85
N SER A 297 28.77 -7.78 -19.88
CA SER A 297 29.52 -8.22 -21.07
C SER A 297 28.65 -8.86 -22.16
N GLY A 298 27.53 -9.49 -21.80
CA GLY A 298 26.68 -10.21 -22.76
C GLY A 298 25.92 -9.27 -23.70
N LEU A 299 25.43 -8.13 -23.20
CA LEU A 299 24.75 -7.13 -24.04
C LEU A 299 25.77 -6.41 -24.95
N GLN A 300 26.96 -6.13 -24.42
CA GLN A 300 28.05 -5.52 -25.18
C GLN A 300 28.52 -6.45 -26.30
N ALA A 301 28.64 -7.77 -26.05
CA ALA A 301 29.01 -8.76 -27.07
C ALA A 301 27.98 -8.91 -28.20
N ILE A 302 26.67 -8.77 -27.89
CA ILE A 302 25.60 -8.76 -28.88
C ILE A 302 25.67 -7.48 -29.73
N VAL A 303 25.94 -6.33 -29.12
CA VAL A 303 26.01 -5.03 -29.81
C VAL A 303 27.29 -4.89 -30.64
N THR A 304 28.41 -5.45 -30.19
CA THR A 304 29.71 -5.38 -30.91
C THR A 304 29.93 -6.55 -31.88
N GLY A 305 28.97 -7.46 -32.03
CA GLY A 305 29.07 -8.60 -32.95
C GLY A 305 30.23 -9.55 -32.60
N GLY A 306 30.55 -9.68 -31.30
CA GLY A 306 31.74 -10.37 -30.84
C GLY A 306 31.72 -11.86 -31.16
N GLN A 307 32.57 -12.28 -32.11
CA GLN A 307 33.00 -13.66 -32.28
C GLN A 307 33.53 -14.19 -30.95
N VAL A 308 32.88 -15.23 -30.43
CA VAL A 308 33.44 -16.03 -29.33
C VAL A 308 34.55 -16.88 -29.95
N ALA A 309 35.81 -16.57 -29.63
CA ALA A 309 36.93 -17.45 -29.92
C ALA A 309 36.74 -18.75 -29.12
N VAL A 310 36.78 -19.88 -29.82
CA VAL A 310 36.72 -21.24 -29.26
C VAL A 310 38.01 -21.56 -28.52
#